data_AF-A0A0F0CNG1-F1
#
_entry.id   AF-A0A0F0CNG1-F1
#
_cell.length_a   1.000
_cell.length_b   1.000
_cell.length_c   1.000
_cell.angle_alpha   90.00
_cell.angle_beta   90.00
_cell.angle_gamma   90.00
#
_symmetry.space_group_name_H-M   'P 1'
#
loop_
_entity.id
_entity.type
_entity.pdbx_description
1 polymer ?
#
loop_
_entity_poly.entity_id
_entity_poly.type
_entity_poly.pdbx_seq_one_letter_code
_entity_poly.pdbx_strand_id
1 'polypeptide(L)' 'MSKIVKFFEQVKMEMGKVSWSTREELINSTIIVLIATFILGIYIGICDVVLSRVVNFLIGGVF' A
#
# COMPACT_ATOMS: atom_id res chain seq x y z
N MET A 1 19.44 -12.50 -35.45
CA MET A 1 19.00 -11.38 -34.59
C MET A 1 17.54 -10.92 -34.77
N SER A 2 16.79 -11.27 -35.83
CA SER A 2 15.45 -10.69 -36.09
C SER A 2 14.27 -11.34 -35.35
N LYS A 3 14.41 -12.59 -34.87
CA LYS A 3 13.33 -13.29 -34.14
C LYS A 3 13.04 -12.65 -32.78
N ILE A 4 14.07 -12.34 -31.98
CA ILE A 4 13.90 -11.70 -30.66
C ILE A 4 13.15 -10.37 -30.78
N VAL A 5 13.50 -9.54 -31.76
CA VAL A 5 12.84 -8.23 -31.96
C VAL A 5 11.35 -8.39 -32.28
N LYS A 6 11.01 -9.33 -33.15
CA LYS A 6 9.61 -9.66 -33.46
C LYS A 6 8.85 -10.24 -32.26
N PHE A 7 9.52 -11.04 -31.41
CA PHE A 7 8.92 -11.55 -30.18
C PHE A 7 8.60 -10.43 -29.18
N PHE A 8 9.51 -9.47 -28.97
CA PHE A 8 9.23 -8.30 -28.11
C PHE A 8 8.09 -7.42 -28.66
N GLU A 9 8.01 -7.28 -29.98
CA GLU A 9 6.94 -6.53 -30.64
C GLU A 9 5.57 -7.21 -30.47
N GLN A 10 5.52 -8.55 -30.59
CA GLN A 10 4.32 -9.35 -30.32
C GLN A 10 3.91 -9.29 -28.84
N VAL A 11 4.86 -9.38 -27.90
CA VAL A 11 4.60 -9.25 -26.46
C VAL A 11 4.05 -7.87 -26.12
N LYS A 12 4.57 -6.80 -26.73
CA LYS A 12 4.06 -5.44 -26.56
C LYS A 12 2.63 -5.28 -27.09
N MET A 13 2.30 -5.94 -28.21
CA MET A 13 0.93 -5.94 -28.75
C MET A 13 -0.06 -6.71 -27.86
N GLU A 14 0.33 -7.88 -27.33
CA GLU A 14 -0.51 -8.66 -26.41
C GLU A 14 -0.68 -7.95 -25.06
N MET A 15 0.37 -7.29 -24.55
CA MET A 15 0.31 -6.41 -23.37
C MET A 15 -0.68 -5.23 -23.54
N GLY A 16 -0.97 -4.82 -24.78
CA GLY A 16 -1.97 -3.80 -25.08
C GLY A 16 -3.41 -4.31 -25.13
N LYS A 17 -3.62 -5.63 -25.27
CA LYS A 17 -4.94 -6.28 -25.13
C LYS A 17 -5.29 -6.57 -23.67
N VAL A 18 -4.31 -6.55 -22.78
CA VAL A 18 -4.54 -6.61 -21.34
C VAL A 18 -5.26 -5.33 -20.95
N SER A 19 -6.45 -5.46 -20.36
CA SER A 19 -7.22 -4.34 -19.84
C SER A 19 -6.50 -3.73 -18.63
N TRP A 20 -5.46 -2.95 -18.90
CA TRP A 20 -4.90 -2.07 -17.90
C TRP A 20 -6.01 -1.12 -17.48
N SER A 21 -6.36 -1.16 -16.20
CA SER A 21 -7.26 -0.18 -15.60
C SER A 21 -6.82 1.22 -16.02
N THR A 22 -7.80 2.09 -16.26
CA THR A 22 -7.53 3.46 -16.67
C THR A 22 -6.67 4.14 -15.61
N ARG A 23 -5.76 5.03 -16.03
CA ARG A 23 -4.82 5.72 -15.12
C ARG A 23 -5.55 6.40 -13.94
N GLU A 24 -6.78 6.83 -14.18
CA GLU A 24 -7.67 7.42 -13.20
C GLU A 24 -8.11 6.42 -12.12
N GLU A 25 -8.48 5.19 -12.48
CA GLU A 25 -8.81 4.13 -11.52
C GLU A 25 -7.60 3.75 -10.65
N LEU A 26 -6.39 3.74 -11.21
CA LEU A 26 -5.17 3.47 -10.45
C LEU A 26 -4.92 4.56 -9.40
N ILE A 27 -5.09 5.82 -9.78
CA ILE A 27 -4.93 6.96 -8.87
C ILE A 27 -6.01 6.91 -7.78
N ASN A 28 -7.27 6.69 -8.14
CA ASN A 28 -8.37 6.63 -7.19
C ASN A 28 -8.19 5.47 -6.19
N SER A 29 -7.80 4.29 -6.69
CA SER A 29 -7.51 3.13 -5.83
C SER A 29 -6.35 3.41 -4.87
N THR A 30 -5.31 4.11 -5.33
CA THR A 30 -4.17 4.48 -4.47
C THR A 30 -4.57 5.49 -3.39
N ILE A 31 -5.44 6.45 -3.71
CA ILE A 31 -5.94 7.44 -2.75
C ILE A 31 -6.73 6.75 -1.63
N ILE A 32 -7.59 5.79 -1.98
CA ILE A 32 -8.37 5.03 -0.99
C ILE A 32 -7.44 4.25 -0.05
N VAL A 33 -6.42 3.58 -0.59
CA VAL A 33 -5.42 2.87 0.21
C VAL A 33 -4.67 3.82 1.14
N LEU A 34 -4.28 5.00 0.65
CA LEU A 34 -3.55 6.00 1.44
C LEU A 34 -4.38 6.48 2.64
N ILE A 35 -5.68 6.72 2.43
CA ILE A 35 -6.61 7.07 3.51
C ILE A 35 -6.76 5.91 4.50
N ALA A 36 -6.96 4.68 4.01
CA ALA A 36 -7.14 3.51 4.87
C ALA A 36 -5.90 3.24 5.74
N THR A 37 -4.70 3.32 5.17
CA THR A 37 -3.45 3.16 5.91
C THR A 37 -3.22 4.30 6.89
N PHE A 38 -3.61 5.53 6.55
CA PHE A 38 -3.51 6.66 7.47
C PHE A 38 -4.39 6.47 8.72
N ILE A 39 -5.65 6.05 8.53
CA ILE A 39 -6.56 5.73 9.63
C ILE A 39 -6.01 4.59 10.50
N LEU A 40 -5.50 3.53 9.86
CA LEU A 40 -4.91 2.39 10.56
C LEU A 40 -3.67 2.80 11.37
N GLY A 41 -2.82 3.66 10.81
CA GLY A 41 -1.64 4.20 11.48
C GLY A 41 -1.98 5.03 12.71
N ILE A 42 -3.02 5.88 12.62
CA ILE A 42 -3.53 6.62 13.78
C ILE A 42 -4.06 5.66 14.84
N TYR A 43 -4.82 4.64 14.45
CA TYR A 43 -5.37 3.66 15.39
C TYR A 43 -4.25 2.93 16.16
N ILE A 44 -3.24 2.42 15.44
CA ILE A 44 -2.09 1.75 16.06
C ILE A 44 -1.33 2.73 16.98
N GLY A 45 -1.06 3.96 16.53
CA GLY A 45 -0.37 4.96 17.34
C GLY A 45 -1.12 5.33 18.62
N ILE A 46 -2.46 5.40 18.58
CA ILE A 46 -3.28 5.60 19.80
C ILE A 46 -3.14 4.38 20.71
N CYS A 47 -3.23 3.16 20.17
CA CYS A 47 -3.05 1.93 20.94
C CYS A 47 -1.67 1.89 21.61
N ASP A 48 -0.60 2.28 20.92
CA ASP A 48 0.76 2.31 21.48
C ASP A 48 0.89 3.31 22.63
N VAL A 49 0.30 4.50 22.51
CA VAL A 49 0.30 5.52 23.59
C VAL A 49 -0.53 5.06 24.79
N VAL A 50 -1.71 4.50 24.55
CA VAL A 50 -2.59 3.98 25.61
C VAL A 50 -1.90 2.83 26.33
N LEU A 51 -1.35 1.87 25.59
CA LEU A 51 -0.65 0.73 26.16
C LEU A 51 0.60 1.19 26.91
N SER A 52 1.40 2.11 26.37
CA SER A 52 2.56 2.66 27.07
C SER A 52 2.16 3.35 28.37
N ARG A 53 1.06 4.11 28.38
CA ARG A 53 0.56 4.76 29.59
C ARG A 53 0.02 3.75 30.62
N VAL A 54 -0.69 2.72 30.18
CA VAL A 54 -1.21 1.64 31.04
C VAL A 54 -0.06 0.80 31.60
N VAL A 55 0.91 0.43 30.78
CA VAL A 55 2.11 -0.32 31.20
C VAL A 55 2.95 0.51 32.17
N ASN A 56 3.16 1.81 31.91
CA ASN A 56 3.81 2.70 32.87
C ASN A 56 3.01 2.83 34.17
N PHE A 57 1.68 2.83 34.13
CA PHE A 57 0.87 2.83 35.35
C PHE A 57 0.94 1.51 36.12
N LEU A 58 1.00 0.37 35.42
CA LEU A 58 1.07 -0.96 36.01
C LEU A 58 2.46 -1.32 36.53
N ILE A 59 3.52 -0.88 35.85
CA ILE A 59 4.92 -1.12 36.24
C ILE A 59 5.42 -0.01 37.20
N GLY A 60 4.95 1.23 37.01
CA GLY A 60 5.34 2.45 37.74
C GLY A 60 4.59 2.69 39.04
N GLY A 61 4.41 1.64 39.83
CA GLY A 61 4.58 1.77 41.26
C GLY A 61 6.02 2.13 41.65
N VAL A 62 7.03 1.96 40.77
CA VAL A 62 8.44 2.25 41.10
C VAL A 62 9.28 2.58 39.84
N PHE A 63 9.76 3.83 39.79
CA PHE A 63 10.80 4.48 38.93
C PHE A 63 10.49 4.80 37.46
#